data_AF-A0A819T0E7-F1
#
_entry.id   AF-A0A819T0E7-F1
#
_cell.length_a   1.000
_cell.length_b   1.000
_cell.length_c   1.000
_cell.angle_alpha   90.00
_cell.angle_beta   90.00
_cell.angle_gamma   90.00
#
_symmetry.space_group_name_H-M   'P 1'
#
loop_
_entity.id
_entity.type
_entity.pdbx_description
1 polymer ?
#
loop_
_entity_poly.entity_id
_entity_poly.type
_entity_poly.pdbx_seq_one_letter_code
_entity_poly.pdbx_strand_id
1 'polypeptide(L)'
;MLRRVDFWKEEREAPILRLNYSFLPSTKILERVDDDVEETSTRRLNYERIIRHDAERTFVGSAQQTTLMEVLSSLQNEFGSYHQAMSYVAGFLLLTHSPSKAIEIMRQLHRTVLIGYWTAEPVAFAVDAYVFDYLLAKHEPEIHKHLSKNYIFPETYAQKWFTTLCVGVLPFEALFLFFDTLVTQSLLESSNIFLFQFALSLMKHIREELLNSKKVADIYGYLRLDPSLPLFYPKANDLTISVVQHAKDYDLSQYDFALLRQQVFEEKLKARLEAANRAHKENKQNQDSIATSSDDDEDEEETLPSTMDNLVTHMKQLRIE
;
A
#
# COMPACT_ATOMS: atom_id res chain seq x y z
N MET A 1 -12.07 12.63 11.50
CA MET A 1 -13.43 12.05 11.71
C MET A 1 -13.74 11.80 13.19
N LEU A 2 -12.78 11.33 13.99
CA LEU A 2 -12.96 10.97 15.40
C LEU A 2 -13.50 12.09 16.31
N ARG A 3 -13.40 13.37 15.88
CA ARG A 3 -13.95 14.53 16.60
C ARG A 3 -15.48 14.66 16.50
N ARG A 4 -16.15 13.91 15.61
CA ARG A 4 -17.62 13.94 15.50
C ARG A 4 -18.25 13.24 16.69
N VAL A 5 -19.24 13.88 17.31
CA VAL A 5 -19.93 13.39 18.53
C VAL A 5 -20.50 11.98 18.33
N ASP A 6 -21.15 11.74 17.18
CA ASP A 6 -21.79 10.45 16.88
C ASP A 6 -20.84 9.44 16.20
N PHE A 7 -19.54 9.74 16.04
CA PHE A 7 -18.61 8.86 15.33
C PHE A 7 -18.61 7.44 15.90
N TRP A 8 -18.44 7.30 17.21
CA TRP A 8 -18.40 5.98 17.85
C TRP A 8 -19.75 5.27 17.89
N LYS A 9 -20.85 5.98 17.67
CA LYS A 9 -22.18 5.38 17.54
C LYS A 9 -22.38 4.82 16.13
N GLU A 10 -21.88 5.52 15.12
CA GLU A 10 -22.00 5.14 13.70
C GLU A 10 -20.96 4.10 13.28
N GLU A 11 -19.70 4.27 13.69
CA GLU A 11 -18.53 3.60 13.11
C GLU A 11 -17.90 2.55 14.03
N ARG A 12 -18.51 2.20 15.17
CA ARG A 12 -17.92 1.26 16.14
C ARG A 12 -17.42 -0.04 15.50
N GLU A 13 -18.20 -0.55 14.55
CA GLU A 13 -17.95 -1.81 13.85
C GLU A 13 -17.35 -1.61 12.44
N ALA A 14 -16.87 -0.39 12.15
CA ALA A 14 -16.29 -0.08 10.85
C ALA A 14 -15.06 -0.96 10.57
N PRO A 15 -14.94 -1.54 9.36
CA PRO A 15 -13.82 -2.41 9.02
C PRO A 15 -12.44 -1.79 9.27
N ILE A 16 -12.30 -0.48 9.05
CA ILE A 16 -11.04 0.26 9.31
C ILE A 16 -10.61 0.22 10.78
N LEU A 17 -11.55 0.06 11.73
CA LEU A 17 -11.27 0.03 13.17
C LEU A 17 -11.00 -1.39 13.71
N ARG A 18 -10.98 -2.42 12.86
CA ARG A 18 -10.83 -3.82 13.27
C ARG A 18 -9.60 -4.10 14.13
N LEU A 19 -8.50 -3.37 13.90
CA LEU A 19 -7.23 -3.51 14.63
C LEU A 19 -6.99 -2.39 15.66
N ASN A 20 -8.04 -1.67 16.06
CA ASN A 20 -7.94 -0.57 17.02
C ASN A 20 -7.58 -1.05 18.44
N TYR A 21 -8.11 -2.20 18.87
CA TYR A 21 -7.90 -2.75 20.22
C TYR A 21 -8.05 -1.71 21.36
N SER A 22 -9.05 -0.83 21.23
CA SER A 22 -9.35 0.27 22.17
C SER A 22 -8.26 1.36 22.32
N PHE A 23 -7.30 1.43 21.38
CA PHE A 23 -6.26 2.45 21.36
C PHE A 23 -6.79 3.87 21.13
N LEU A 24 -7.66 4.07 20.14
CA LEU A 24 -8.16 5.41 19.80
C LEU A 24 -9.01 6.06 20.91
N PRO A 25 -10.01 5.40 21.52
CA PRO A 25 -10.80 6.03 22.60
C PRO A 25 -9.97 6.34 23.86
N SER A 26 -8.84 5.66 24.06
CA SER A 26 -8.00 5.81 25.25
C SER A 26 -6.90 6.87 25.12
N THR A 27 -6.68 7.40 23.91
CA THR A 27 -5.55 8.29 23.63
C THR A 27 -5.99 9.72 23.36
N LYS A 28 -5.15 10.69 23.76
CA LYS A 28 -5.33 12.12 23.47
C LYS A 28 -4.87 12.51 22.05
N ILE A 29 -4.95 11.58 21.09
CA ILE A 29 -4.36 11.79 19.76
C ILE A 29 -5.01 12.96 19.00
N LEU A 30 -6.29 13.22 19.29
CA LEU A 30 -7.04 14.36 18.77
C LEU A 30 -6.49 15.73 19.20
N GLU A 31 -5.76 15.79 20.32
CA GLU A 31 -5.15 17.03 20.83
C GLU A 31 -3.83 17.37 20.11
N ARG A 32 -3.26 16.43 19.34
CA ARG A 32 -1.95 16.56 18.68
C ARG A 32 -2.02 17.02 17.22
N VAL A 33 -3.21 17.06 16.64
CA VAL A 33 -3.41 17.37 15.22
C VAL A 33 -3.97 18.78 15.11
N ASP A 34 -3.18 19.70 14.55
CA ASP A 34 -3.65 21.02 14.11
C ASP A 34 -4.28 20.85 12.72
N ASP A 35 -5.57 21.20 12.60
CA ASP A 35 -6.32 21.10 11.35
C ASP A 35 -6.88 22.48 10.98
N ASP A 36 -6.42 23.02 9.85
CA ASP A 36 -7.11 24.10 9.15
C ASP A 36 -8.25 23.50 8.28
N VAL A 37 -9.37 24.22 8.22
CA VAL A 37 -10.56 23.81 7.46
C VAL A 37 -10.59 24.57 6.14
N GLU A 38 -10.41 23.86 5.02
CA GLU A 38 -10.66 24.38 3.68
C GLU A 38 -11.60 23.47 2.90
N GLU A 39 -12.53 24.08 2.15
CA GLU A 39 -13.49 23.39 1.29
C GLU A 39 -12.84 22.92 -0.01
N THR A 40 -13.11 21.67 -0.39
CA THR A 40 -12.60 21.06 -1.62
C THR A 40 -13.68 21.02 -2.69
N SER A 41 -13.34 21.44 -3.92
CA SER A 41 -14.25 21.43 -5.07
C SER A 41 -14.19 20.10 -5.82
N THR A 42 -15.35 19.55 -6.20
CA THR A 42 -15.50 18.25 -6.84
C THR A 42 -15.86 18.35 -8.34
N ARG A 43 -15.17 17.57 -9.17
CA ARG A 43 -15.58 17.19 -10.54
C ARG A 43 -15.53 15.67 -10.69
N ARG A 44 -16.52 15.10 -11.40
CA ARG A 44 -16.78 13.65 -11.57
C ARG A 44 -15.93 13.01 -12.67
N LEU A 45 -15.33 11.83 -12.41
CA LEU A 45 -14.55 11.02 -13.37
C LEU A 45 -14.56 9.48 -13.11
N ASN A 46 -14.11 8.71 -14.12
CA ASN A 46 -14.19 7.26 -14.43
C ASN A 46 -14.09 6.17 -13.34
N TYR A 47 -13.65 6.46 -12.11
CA TYR A 47 -13.43 5.45 -11.06
C TYR A 47 -14.57 5.37 -10.02
N GLU A 48 -15.67 6.09 -10.23
CA GLU A 48 -16.75 6.29 -9.24
C GLU A 48 -17.25 4.96 -8.63
N ARG A 49 -17.41 3.90 -9.44
CA ARG A 49 -17.89 2.59 -8.94
C ARG A 49 -16.89 1.92 -7.99
N ILE A 50 -15.60 1.95 -8.33
CA ILE A 50 -14.55 1.30 -7.53
C ILE A 50 -14.32 2.08 -6.24
N ILE A 51 -14.22 3.42 -6.34
CA ILE A 51 -14.06 4.32 -5.20
C ILE A 51 -15.22 4.17 -4.22
N ARG A 52 -16.46 4.13 -4.72
CA ARG A 52 -17.65 3.91 -3.88
C ARG A 52 -17.57 2.59 -3.13
N HIS A 53 -17.29 1.50 -3.85
CA HIS A 53 -17.21 0.17 -3.24
C HIS A 53 -16.06 0.07 -2.22
N ASP A 54 -14.95 0.79 -2.42
CA ASP A 54 -13.89 0.87 -1.42
C ASP A 54 -14.28 1.71 -0.19
N ALA A 55 -15.04 2.79 -0.39
CA ALA A 55 -15.56 3.58 0.72
C ALA A 55 -16.54 2.79 1.60
N GLU A 56 -17.46 2.05 0.98
CA GLU A 56 -18.41 1.14 1.64
C GLU A 56 -17.71 0.00 2.40
N ARG A 57 -16.55 -0.46 1.92
CA ARG A 57 -15.72 -1.47 2.59
C ARG A 57 -14.84 -0.91 3.70
N THR A 58 -14.73 0.42 3.83
CA THR A 58 -13.86 1.10 4.80
C THR A 58 -14.67 1.62 5.99
N PHE A 59 -15.79 2.30 5.73
CA PHE A 59 -16.66 2.94 6.73
C PHE A 59 -18.10 2.46 6.62
N VAL A 60 -18.86 2.56 7.71
CA VAL A 60 -20.30 2.21 7.76
C VAL A 60 -21.19 3.44 7.57
N GLY A 61 -20.81 4.58 8.12
CA GLY A 61 -21.58 5.82 8.07
C GLY A 61 -21.53 6.47 6.70
N SER A 62 -22.69 6.85 6.18
CA SER A 62 -22.83 7.46 4.84
C SER A 62 -22.05 8.77 4.70
N ALA A 63 -21.96 9.55 5.79
CA ALA A 63 -21.19 10.78 5.79
C ALA A 63 -19.68 10.51 5.66
N GLN A 64 -19.15 9.52 6.37
CA GLN A 64 -17.75 9.12 6.34
C GLN A 64 -17.38 8.51 4.98
N GLN A 65 -18.27 7.67 4.44
CA GLN A 65 -18.15 7.15 3.07
C GLN A 65 -18.10 8.29 2.06
N THR A 66 -18.98 9.29 2.17
CA THR A 66 -19.01 10.45 1.27
C THR A 66 -17.71 11.25 1.35
N THR A 67 -17.25 11.58 2.55
CA THR A 67 -15.96 12.28 2.74
C THR A 67 -14.78 11.49 2.15
N LEU A 68 -14.74 10.17 2.35
CA LEU A 68 -13.69 9.33 1.76
C LEU A 68 -13.79 9.33 0.23
N MET A 69 -14.98 9.21 -0.35
CA MET A 69 -15.18 9.27 -1.81
C MET A 69 -14.71 10.60 -2.40
N GLU A 70 -14.99 11.73 -1.75
CA GLU A 70 -14.55 13.06 -2.18
C GLU A 70 -13.01 13.17 -2.17
N VAL A 71 -12.37 12.76 -1.07
CA VAL A 71 -10.90 12.73 -0.96
C VAL A 71 -10.27 11.84 -2.03
N LEU A 72 -10.78 10.62 -2.20
CA LEU A 72 -10.24 9.67 -3.18
C LEU A 72 -10.44 10.16 -4.61
N SER A 73 -11.59 10.77 -4.91
CA SER A 73 -11.85 11.35 -6.24
C SER A 73 -10.90 12.52 -6.52
N SER A 74 -10.66 13.39 -5.53
CA SER A 74 -9.69 14.48 -5.66
C SER A 74 -8.27 13.94 -5.94
N LEU A 75 -7.83 12.93 -5.19
CA LEU A 75 -6.52 12.32 -5.36
C LEU A 75 -6.39 11.58 -6.70
N GLN A 76 -7.43 10.84 -7.12
CA GLN A 76 -7.46 10.16 -8.41
C GLN A 76 -7.35 11.14 -9.58
N ASN A 77 -8.05 12.27 -9.49
CA ASN A 77 -7.97 13.33 -10.49
C ASN A 77 -6.57 13.95 -10.54
N GLU A 78 -5.92 14.16 -9.39
CA GLU A 78 -4.58 14.72 -9.32
C GLU A 78 -3.50 13.73 -9.80
N PHE A 79 -3.59 12.46 -9.41
CA PHE A 79 -2.59 11.44 -9.73
C PHE A 79 -2.81 10.81 -11.12
N GLY A 80 -3.98 11.03 -11.74
CA GLY A 80 -4.35 10.46 -13.03
C GLY A 80 -4.65 8.96 -12.99
N SER A 81 -4.68 8.34 -11.82
CA SER A 81 -4.95 6.92 -11.62
C SER A 81 -5.50 6.66 -10.22
N TYR A 82 -6.20 5.54 -10.05
CA TYR A 82 -6.65 5.06 -8.74
C TYR A 82 -6.09 3.65 -8.47
N HIS A 83 -5.53 3.46 -7.28
CA HIS A 83 -5.16 2.15 -6.77
C HIS A 83 -5.94 1.89 -5.47
N GLN A 84 -6.52 0.70 -5.32
CA GLN A 84 -7.39 0.37 -4.17
C GLN A 84 -6.73 0.61 -2.81
N ALA A 85 -5.40 0.46 -2.71
CA ALA A 85 -4.67 0.75 -1.48
C ALA A 85 -4.82 2.20 -0.97
N MET A 86 -5.17 3.15 -1.84
CA MET A 86 -5.40 4.55 -1.47
C MET A 86 -6.55 4.69 -0.46
N SER A 87 -7.60 3.88 -0.56
CA SER A 87 -8.75 3.94 0.36
C SER A 87 -8.36 3.59 1.79
N TYR A 88 -7.45 2.63 1.98
CA TYR A 88 -6.93 2.26 3.29
C TYR A 88 -6.16 3.42 3.93
N VAL A 89 -5.20 3.98 3.20
CA VAL A 89 -4.34 5.06 3.74
C VAL A 89 -5.16 6.34 3.96
N ALA A 90 -5.97 6.76 3.00
CA ALA A 90 -6.83 7.93 3.14
C ALA A 90 -7.86 7.74 4.26
N GLY A 91 -8.49 6.57 4.35
CA GLY A 91 -9.44 6.23 5.42
C GLY A 91 -8.80 6.31 6.81
N PHE A 92 -7.59 5.77 6.97
CA PHE A 92 -6.83 5.87 8.21
C PHE A 92 -6.50 7.33 8.57
N LEU A 93 -5.97 8.11 7.62
CA LEU A 93 -5.63 9.52 7.85
C LEU A 93 -6.86 10.35 8.23
N LEU A 94 -7.99 10.10 7.58
CA LEU A 94 -9.28 10.76 7.85
C LEU A 94 -9.82 10.47 9.25
N LEU A 95 -9.38 9.43 9.94
CA LEU A 95 -9.75 9.22 11.34
C LEU A 95 -9.31 10.41 12.20
N THR A 96 -8.06 10.84 12.03
CA THR A 96 -7.41 11.85 12.88
C THR A 96 -7.30 13.24 12.26
N HIS A 97 -7.31 13.36 10.92
CA HIS A 97 -7.08 14.62 10.20
C HIS A 97 -8.34 15.13 9.47
N SER A 98 -8.30 16.39 9.06
CA SER A 98 -9.25 16.96 8.09
C SER A 98 -9.05 16.36 6.68
N PRO A 99 -10.08 16.42 5.80
CA PRO A 99 -9.95 15.98 4.41
C PRO A 99 -8.79 16.62 3.66
N SER A 100 -8.63 17.94 3.77
CA SER A 100 -7.57 18.70 3.11
C SER A 100 -6.18 18.28 3.60
N LYS A 101 -6.02 18.06 4.91
CA LYS A 101 -4.76 17.59 5.48
C LYS A 101 -4.45 16.14 5.07
N ALA A 102 -5.46 15.28 5.01
CA ALA A 102 -5.29 13.91 4.51
C ALA A 102 -4.84 13.90 3.04
N ILE A 103 -5.42 14.75 2.18
CA ILE A 103 -5.00 14.92 0.77
C ILE A 103 -3.53 15.35 0.70
N GLU A 104 -3.12 16.33 1.51
CA GLU A 104 -1.73 16.82 1.52
C GLU A 104 -0.74 15.74 1.95
N ILE A 105 -1.05 14.98 3.00
CA ILE A 105 -0.20 13.86 3.44
C ILE A 105 -0.14 12.78 2.34
N MET A 106 -1.27 12.41 1.73
CA MET A 106 -1.31 11.45 0.63
C MET A 106 -0.45 11.91 -0.56
N ARG A 107 -0.52 13.20 -0.92
CA ARG A 107 0.30 13.81 -1.98
C ARG A 107 1.80 13.70 -1.66
N GLN A 108 2.19 14.00 -0.43
CA GLN A 108 3.58 13.87 0.00
C GLN A 108 4.04 12.42 -0.08
N LEU A 109 3.27 11.48 0.48
CA LEU A 109 3.57 10.05 0.42
C LEU A 109 3.70 9.55 -1.02
N HIS A 110 2.82 9.96 -1.93
CA HIS A 110 2.86 9.59 -3.35
C HIS A 110 4.14 10.07 -4.05
N ARG A 111 4.64 11.25 -3.67
CA ARG A 111 5.81 11.89 -4.30
C ARG A 111 7.16 11.46 -3.71
N THR A 112 7.18 10.91 -2.49
CA THR A 112 8.43 10.58 -1.79
C THR A 112 8.59 9.10 -1.49
N VAL A 113 7.59 8.46 -0.88
CA VAL A 113 7.67 7.06 -0.40
C VAL A 113 7.07 6.08 -1.40
N LEU A 114 5.97 6.44 -2.03
CA LEU A 114 5.10 5.57 -2.83
C LEU A 114 5.12 5.93 -4.32
N ILE A 115 6.27 6.38 -4.80
CA ILE A 115 6.48 6.81 -6.19
C ILE A 115 6.18 5.63 -7.12
N GLY A 116 5.13 5.76 -7.95
CA GLY A 116 4.68 4.72 -8.88
C GLY A 116 3.92 3.54 -8.24
N TYR A 117 3.54 3.61 -6.95
CA TYR A 117 2.79 2.54 -6.27
C TYR A 117 1.28 2.66 -6.49
N TRP A 118 0.74 3.88 -6.51
CA TRP A 118 -0.70 4.13 -6.65
C TRP A 118 -1.11 4.36 -8.10
N THR A 119 -0.74 3.41 -8.95
CA THR A 119 -1.09 3.36 -10.37
C THR A 119 -2.00 2.17 -10.65
N ALA A 120 -2.67 2.12 -11.81
CA ALA A 120 -3.48 0.98 -12.21
C ALA A 120 -2.65 -0.32 -12.27
N GLU A 121 -1.41 -0.21 -12.73
CA GLU A 121 -0.41 -1.28 -12.72
C GLU A 121 0.76 -0.88 -11.79
N PRO A 122 0.83 -1.40 -10.56
CA PRO A 122 1.79 -0.97 -9.54
C PRO A 122 3.16 -1.65 -9.75
N VAL A 123 3.78 -1.44 -10.91
CA VAL A 123 5.07 -2.05 -11.26
C VAL A 123 6.20 -1.60 -10.31
N ALA A 124 6.17 -0.37 -9.81
CA ALA A 124 7.16 0.10 -8.83
C ALA A 124 7.10 -0.73 -7.53
N PHE A 125 5.89 -1.06 -7.06
CA PHE A 125 5.70 -1.99 -5.96
C PHE A 125 6.23 -3.38 -6.31
N ALA A 126 5.92 -3.91 -7.50
CA ALA A 126 6.40 -5.23 -7.91
C ALA A 126 7.94 -5.28 -7.89
N VAL A 127 8.62 -4.24 -8.40
CA VAL A 127 10.08 -4.11 -8.33
C VAL A 127 10.53 -4.14 -6.88
N ASP A 128 9.96 -3.29 -6.03
CA ASP A 128 10.37 -3.19 -4.64
C ASP A 128 10.05 -4.47 -3.83
N ALA A 129 9.02 -5.23 -4.18
CA ALA A 129 8.77 -6.55 -3.59
C ALA A 129 9.94 -7.51 -3.87
N TYR A 130 10.51 -7.50 -5.08
CA TYR A 130 11.68 -8.31 -5.41
C TYR A 130 13.01 -7.70 -4.91
N VAL A 131 13.11 -6.38 -4.76
CA VAL A 131 14.21 -5.75 -4.01
C VAL A 131 14.19 -6.25 -2.56
N PHE A 132 13.02 -6.30 -1.94
CA PHE A 132 12.87 -6.88 -0.61
C PHE A 132 13.26 -8.37 -0.58
N ASP A 133 12.86 -9.16 -1.58
CA ASP A 133 13.27 -10.58 -1.68
C ASP A 133 14.80 -10.72 -1.75
N TYR A 134 15.48 -9.85 -2.51
CA TYR A 134 16.94 -9.80 -2.56
C TYR A 134 17.54 -9.48 -1.19
N LEU A 135 17.02 -8.46 -0.50
CA LEU A 135 17.48 -8.10 0.85
C LEU A 135 17.24 -9.24 1.84
N LEU A 136 16.08 -9.89 1.77
CA LEU A 136 15.75 -11.04 2.62
C LEU A 136 16.74 -12.18 2.42
N ALA A 137 17.15 -12.47 1.18
CA ALA A 137 18.17 -13.48 0.89
C ALA A 137 19.54 -13.14 1.51
N LYS A 138 19.86 -11.86 1.69
CA LYS A 138 21.13 -11.40 2.30
C LYS A 138 21.09 -11.39 3.83
N HIS A 139 19.98 -10.94 4.40
CA HIS A 139 19.86 -10.70 5.84
C HIS A 139 19.22 -11.87 6.60
N GLU A 140 18.28 -12.60 6.00
CA GLU A 140 17.57 -13.74 6.60
C GLU A 140 17.49 -14.94 5.62
N PRO A 141 18.65 -15.51 5.21
CA PRO A 141 18.72 -16.51 4.13
C PRO A 141 17.91 -17.78 4.39
N GLU A 142 17.74 -18.18 5.65
CA GLU A 142 16.93 -19.34 6.01
C GLU A 142 15.45 -19.11 5.73
N ILE A 143 14.95 -17.91 6.05
CA ILE A 143 13.56 -17.53 5.80
C ILE A 143 13.34 -17.43 4.28
N HIS A 144 14.24 -16.76 3.55
CA HIS A 144 14.17 -16.67 2.09
C HIS A 144 14.09 -18.05 1.42
N LYS A 145 14.97 -18.98 1.84
CA LYS A 145 14.98 -20.36 1.34
C LYS A 145 13.69 -21.10 1.69
N HIS A 146 13.14 -20.87 2.89
CA HIS A 146 11.88 -21.48 3.32
C HIS A 146 10.70 -20.99 2.47
N LEU A 147 10.57 -19.68 2.25
CA LEU A 147 9.54 -19.11 1.39
C LEU A 147 9.66 -19.60 -0.06
N SER A 148 10.88 -19.59 -0.60
CA SER A 148 11.17 -20.08 -1.96
C SER A 148 10.79 -21.55 -2.16
N LYS A 149 11.10 -22.42 -1.18
CA LYS A 149 10.72 -23.84 -1.22
C LYS A 149 9.21 -24.06 -1.21
N ASN A 150 8.46 -23.14 -0.61
CA ASN A 150 7.00 -23.19 -0.54
C ASN A 150 6.32 -22.40 -1.68
N TYR A 151 7.08 -21.93 -2.68
CA TYR A 151 6.59 -21.14 -3.82
C TYR A 151 5.83 -19.86 -3.39
N ILE A 152 6.29 -19.23 -2.31
CA ILE A 152 5.72 -17.97 -1.82
C ILE A 152 6.47 -16.82 -2.47
N PHE A 153 5.75 -16.04 -3.27
CA PHE A 153 6.32 -14.90 -4.00
C PHE A 153 6.21 -13.60 -3.19
N PRO A 154 7.21 -12.71 -3.24
CA PRO A 154 7.24 -11.49 -2.43
C PRO A 154 6.02 -10.58 -2.67
N GLU A 155 5.56 -10.49 -3.92
CA GLU A 155 4.38 -9.69 -4.30
C GLU A 155 3.12 -10.10 -3.51
N THR A 156 3.01 -11.37 -3.12
CA THR A 156 1.78 -11.92 -2.50
C THR A 156 1.62 -11.58 -1.02
N TYR A 157 2.69 -11.18 -0.34
CA TYR A 157 2.65 -10.83 1.08
C TYR A 157 3.09 -9.39 1.35
N ALA A 158 4.01 -8.83 0.56
CA ALA A 158 4.51 -7.47 0.76
C ALA A 158 3.50 -6.39 0.34
N GLN A 159 2.50 -6.74 -0.47
CA GLN A 159 1.53 -5.77 -1.01
C GLN A 159 0.88 -4.92 0.07
N LYS A 160 0.35 -5.53 1.14
CA LYS A 160 -0.28 -4.80 2.25
C LYS A 160 0.72 -4.11 3.18
N TRP A 161 1.97 -4.53 3.19
CA TRP A 161 2.97 -3.83 3.98
C TRP A 161 3.32 -2.51 3.31
N PHE A 162 3.52 -2.52 1.99
CA PHE A 162 4.07 -1.37 1.29
C PHE A 162 2.98 -0.49 0.65
N THR A 163 2.03 -1.05 -0.10
CA THR A 163 1.06 -0.23 -0.86
C THR A 163 0.02 0.45 0.05
N THR A 164 -0.34 -0.17 1.17
CA THR A 164 -1.25 0.38 2.18
C THR A 164 -0.52 0.88 3.43
N LEU A 165 0.82 0.93 3.41
CA LEU A 165 1.63 1.37 4.56
C LEU A 165 1.23 0.66 5.87
N CYS A 166 1.05 -0.65 5.80
CA CYS A 166 0.62 -1.50 6.91
C CYS A 166 -0.77 -1.19 7.51
N VAL A 167 -1.55 -0.29 6.91
CA VAL A 167 -2.96 -0.10 7.30
C VAL A 167 -3.73 -1.40 7.04
N GLY A 168 -4.44 -1.88 8.06
CA GLY A 168 -5.12 -3.18 8.03
C GLY A 168 -4.21 -4.39 8.25
N VAL A 169 -2.94 -4.17 8.62
CA VAL A 169 -1.97 -5.19 9.03
C VAL A 169 -1.54 -4.97 10.48
N LEU A 170 -1.13 -3.75 10.82
CA LEU A 170 -0.66 -3.42 12.17
C LEU A 170 -1.82 -3.02 13.09
N PRO A 171 -1.76 -3.38 14.39
CA PRO A 171 -2.56 -2.74 15.42
C PRO A 171 -2.35 -1.23 15.46
N PHE A 172 -3.37 -0.48 15.84
CA PHE A 172 -3.35 0.99 15.74
C PHE A 172 -2.16 1.62 16.49
N GLU A 173 -1.83 1.14 17.69
CA GLU A 173 -0.69 1.63 18.46
C GLU A 173 0.63 1.55 17.68
N ALA A 174 0.94 0.38 17.12
CA ALA A 174 2.13 0.18 16.30
C ALA A 174 2.02 0.89 14.95
N LEU A 175 0.81 1.00 14.38
CA LEU A 175 0.56 1.69 13.11
C LEU A 175 0.85 3.20 13.23
N PHE A 176 0.44 3.85 14.32
CA PHE A 176 0.79 5.26 14.56
C PHE A 176 2.30 5.44 14.72
N LEU A 177 2.96 4.58 15.50
CA LEU A 177 4.42 4.62 15.62
C LEU A 177 5.12 4.40 14.26
N PHE A 178 4.59 3.51 13.44
CA PHE A 178 5.07 3.25 12.08
C PHE A 178 4.94 4.50 11.20
N PHE A 179 3.79 5.16 11.20
CA PHE A 179 3.58 6.39 10.42
C PHE A 179 4.45 7.54 10.90
N ASP A 180 4.58 7.75 12.22
CA ASP A 180 5.44 8.78 12.78
C ASP A 180 6.91 8.55 12.36
N THR A 181 7.36 7.30 12.40
CA THR A 181 8.72 6.92 11.98
C THR A 181 8.93 7.10 10.48
N LEU A 182 7.97 6.61 9.68
CA LEU A 182 7.98 6.70 8.21
C LEU A 182 8.03 8.16 7.75
N VAL A 183 7.12 9.01 8.26
CA VAL A 183 7.07 10.42 7.88
C VAL A 183 8.38 11.11 8.27
N THR A 184 8.84 10.91 9.51
CA THR A 184 10.10 11.50 9.98
C THR A 184 11.30 11.12 9.10
N GLN A 185 11.38 9.88 8.62
CA GLN A 185 12.47 9.45 7.74
C GLN A 185 12.29 9.90 6.29
N SER A 186 11.06 9.82 5.77
CA SER A 186 10.78 10.21 4.38
C SER A 186 11.09 11.69 4.12
N LEU A 187 10.93 12.55 5.13
CA LEU A 187 11.32 13.96 5.07
C LEU A 187 12.84 14.17 4.96
N LEU A 188 13.65 13.22 5.39
CA LEU A 188 15.12 13.33 5.40
C LEU A 188 15.75 12.77 4.14
N GLU A 189 15.21 11.66 3.61
CA GLU A 189 15.90 10.87 2.58
C GLU A 189 15.11 10.75 1.27
N SER A 190 13.87 11.26 1.20
CA SER A 190 12.97 11.08 0.04
C SER A 190 12.97 9.64 -0.50
N SER A 191 12.92 8.67 0.42
CA SER A 191 13.07 7.25 0.11
C SER A 191 12.06 6.43 0.90
N ASN A 192 11.81 5.21 0.42
CA ASN A 192 11.03 4.20 1.11
C ASN A 192 11.92 3.16 1.84
N ILE A 193 13.16 3.53 2.17
CA ILE A 193 14.12 2.63 2.84
C ILE A 193 13.54 2.06 4.13
N PHE A 194 12.78 2.86 4.88
CA PHE A 194 12.10 2.42 6.10
C PHE A 194 11.16 1.22 5.87
N LEU A 195 10.52 1.11 4.70
CA LEU A 195 9.64 -0.02 4.41
C LEU A 195 10.42 -1.34 4.35
N PHE A 196 11.64 -1.31 3.79
CA PHE A 196 12.52 -2.48 3.76
C PHE A 196 13.07 -2.82 5.14
N GLN A 197 13.50 -1.81 5.89
CA GLN A 197 13.95 -1.95 7.28
C GLN A 197 12.87 -2.58 8.17
N PHE A 198 11.64 -2.06 8.07
CA PHE A 198 10.48 -2.60 8.76
C PHE A 198 10.21 -4.05 8.36
N ALA A 199 10.20 -4.35 7.05
CA ALA A 199 9.91 -5.71 6.58
C ALA A 199 10.99 -6.72 7.02
N LEU A 200 12.27 -6.35 7.03
CA LEU A 200 13.33 -7.21 7.56
C LEU A 200 13.17 -7.45 9.06
N SER A 201 12.89 -6.38 9.82
CA SER A 201 12.61 -6.50 11.25
C SER A 201 11.40 -7.39 11.52
N LEU A 202 10.32 -7.24 10.75
CA LEU A 202 9.14 -8.08 10.86
C LEU A 202 9.51 -9.56 10.65
N MET A 203 10.22 -9.87 9.57
CA MET A 203 10.62 -11.24 9.24
C MET A 203 11.48 -11.87 10.35
N LYS A 204 12.40 -11.11 10.95
CA LYS A 204 13.20 -11.57 12.08
C LYS A 204 12.35 -11.84 13.33
N HIS A 205 11.36 -11.00 13.63
CA HIS A 205 10.51 -11.17 14.80
C HIS A 205 9.56 -12.37 14.68
N ILE A 206 9.15 -12.74 13.47
CA ILE A 206 8.27 -13.91 13.22
C ILE A 206 9.06 -15.15 12.73
N ARG A 207 10.40 -15.11 12.82
CA ARG A 207 11.30 -16.09 12.23
C ARG A 207 11.01 -17.52 12.66
N GLU A 208 10.93 -17.75 13.97
CA GLU A 208 10.78 -19.10 14.52
C GLU A 208 9.46 -19.73 14.07
N GLU A 209 8.38 -18.96 14.09
CA GLU A 209 7.06 -19.39 13.65
C GLU A 209 7.03 -19.65 12.14
N LEU A 210 7.65 -18.78 11.34
CA LEU A 210 7.77 -18.98 9.89
C LEU A 210 8.53 -20.25 9.55
N LEU A 211 9.71 -20.47 10.14
CA LEU A 211 10.55 -21.63 9.82
C LEU A 211 9.94 -22.95 10.28
N ASN A 212 9.16 -22.94 11.37
CA ASN A 212 8.45 -24.11 11.89
C ASN A 212 7.14 -24.41 11.15
N SER A 213 6.62 -23.44 10.38
CA SER A 213 5.39 -23.60 9.60
C SER A 213 5.60 -24.54 8.42
N LYS A 214 4.73 -25.55 8.29
CA LYS A 214 4.77 -26.51 7.18
C LYS A 214 3.67 -26.29 6.15
N LYS A 215 2.60 -25.59 6.53
CA LYS A 215 1.46 -25.31 5.66
C LYS A 215 1.58 -23.90 5.12
N VAL A 216 1.39 -23.75 3.82
CA VAL A 216 1.38 -22.46 3.13
C VAL A 216 0.35 -21.50 3.77
N ALA A 217 -0.79 -22.00 4.22
CA ALA A 217 -1.80 -21.19 4.91
C ALA A 217 -1.27 -20.56 6.21
N ASP A 218 -0.53 -21.33 7.02
CA ASP A 218 0.03 -20.84 8.28
C ASP A 218 1.13 -19.80 7.99
N ILE A 219 1.97 -20.05 6.99
CA ILE A 219 3.00 -19.09 6.54
C ILE A 219 2.36 -17.76 6.14
N TYR A 220 1.32 -17.78 5.30
CA TYR A 220 0.58 -16.57 4.95
C TYR A 220 -0.11 -15.93 6.14
N GLY A 221 -0.58 -16.71 7.11
CA GLY A 221 -1.14 -16.18 8.35
C GLY A 221 -0.10 -15.37 9.15
N TYR A 222 1.12 -15.88 9.30
CA TYR A 222 2.20 -15.14 9.96
C TYR A 222 2.64 -13.90 9.18
N LEU A 223 2.78 -14.01 7.86
CA LEU A 223 3.12 -12.86 6.99
C LEU A 223 2.01 -11.77 7.00
N ARG A 224 0.76 -12.15 7.26
CA ARG A 224 -0.37 -11.20 7.36
C ARG A 224 -0.62 -10.70 8.78
N LEU A 225 0.17 -11.17 9.75
CA LEU A 225 -0.03 -10.91 11.18
C LEU A 225 -1.46 -11.26 11.64
N ASP A 226 -1.96 -12.43 11.20
CA ASP A 226 -3.33 -12.85 11.47
C ASP A 226 -3.59 -12.93 12.99
N PRO A 227 -4.54 -12.12 13.53
CA PRO A 227 -4.82 -12.10 14.97
C PRO A 227 -5.30 -13.43 15.54
N SER A 228 -5.74 -14.38 14.71
CA SER A 228 -6.12 -15.72 15.14
C SER A 228 -4.94 -16.62 15.50
N LEU A 229 -3.72 -16.25 15.11
CA LEU A 229 -2.52 -17.05 15.41
C LEU A 229 -1.96 -16.75 16.81
N PRO A 230 -1.42 -17.77 17.51
CA PRO A 230 -0.96 -17.63 18.90
C PRO A 230 0.12 -16.57 19.13
N LEU A 231 0.93 -16.25 18.10
CA LEU A 231 1.97 -15.24 18.23
C LEU A 231 1.39 -13.82 18.44
N PHE A 232 0.26 -13.53 17.80
CA PHE A 232 -0.34 -12.20 17.78
C PHE A 232 -1.45 -12.02 18.82
N TYR A 233 -1.90 -13.07 19.48
CA TYR A 233 -2.88 -12.96 20.58
C TYR A 233 -2.30 -13.45 21.92
N PRO A 234 -2.33 -12.66 23.00
CA PRO A 234 -2.74 -11.25 23.12
C PRO A 234 -1.61 -10.24 22.85
N LYS A 235 -0.44 -10.71 22.39
CA LYS A 235 0.82 -9.93 22.35
C LYS A 235 1.08 -9.16 21.04
N ALA A 236 0.07 -8.99 20.18
CA ALA A 236 0.24 -8.30 18.89
C ALA A 236 0.88 -6.91 19.06
N ASN A 237 0.44 -6.11 20.03
CA ASN A 237 0.96 -4.75 20.21
C ASN A 237 2.45 -4.77 20.58
N ASP A 238 2.84 -5.50 21.62
CA ASP A 238 4.25 -5.57 22.06
C ASP A 238 5.18 -6.03 20.94
N LEU A 239 4.81 -7.09 20.22
CA LEU A 239 5.58 -7.60 19.09
C LEU A 239 5.69 -6.55 17.97
N THR A 240 4.57 -5.94 17.58
CA THR A 240 4.55 -5.01 16.44
C THR A 240 5.23 -3.68 16.76
N ILE A 241 5.13 -3.20 18.00
CA ILE A 241 5.90 -2.04 18.48
C ILE A 241 7.39 -2.36 18.43
N SER A 242 7.80 -3.53 18.93
CA SER A 242 9.19 -4.02 18.86
C SER A 242 9.70 -4.07 17.42
N VAL A 243 8.89 -4.60 16.48
CA VAL A 243 9.22 -4.64 15.05
C VAL A 243 9.53 -3.24 14.51
N VAL A 244 8.68 -2.25 14.81
CA VAL A 244 8.85 -0.88 14.32
C VAL A 244 10.08 -0.21 14.95
N GLN A 245 10.30 -0.40 16.25
CA GLN A 245 11.45 0.19 16.97
C GLN A 245 12.78 -0.36 16.46
N HIS A 246 12.86 -1.68 16.22
CA HIS A 246 14.06 -2.35 15.74
C HIS A 246 14.25 -2.32 14.22
N ALA A 247 13.31 -1.70 13.47
CA ALA A 247 13.46 -1.55 12.02
C ALA A 247 14.78 -0.85 11.66
N LYS A 248 15.13 0.21 12.40
CA LYS A 248 16.34 1.02 12.13
C LYS A 248 17.66 0.31 12.46
N ASP A 249 17.60 -0.83 13.13
CA ASP A 249 18.80 -1.64 13.40
C ASP A 249 19.35 -2.27 12.11
N TYR A 250 18.53 -2.34 11.05
CA TYR A 250 18.97 -2.76 9.72
C TYR A 250 19.59 -1.59 8.96
N ASP A 251 20.93 -1.52 8.98
CA ASP A 251 21.68 -0.63 8.10
C ASP A 251 21.63 -1.15 6.66
N LEU A 252 21.05 -0.33 5.78
CA LEU A 252 20.90 -0.59 4.35
C LEU A 252 21.66 0.44 3.50
N SER A 253 22.50 1.28 4.13
CA SER A 253 23.24 2.36 3.45
C SER A 253 24.26 1.84 2.43
N GLN A 254 24.70 0.59 2.55
CA GLN A 254 25.60 -0.07 1.61
C GLN A 254 24.95 -0.41 0.25
N TYR A 255 23.62 -0.35 0.14
CA TYR A 255 22.92 -0.71 -1.09
C TYR A 255 22.63 0.53 -1.94
N ASP A 256 23.05 0.48 -3.20
CA ASP A 256 22.53 1.38 -4.22
C ASP A 256 21.14 0.89 -4.67
N PHE A 257 20.09 1.47 -4.08
CA PHE A 257 18.71 1.09 -4.37
C PHE A 257 18.29 1.39 -5.82
N ALA A 258 18.86 2.43 -6.45
CA ALA A 258 18.54 2.73 -7.83
C ALA A 258 19.08 1.63 -8.77
N LEU A 259 20.34 1.25 -8.57
CA LEU A 259 20.95 0.15 -9.31
C LEU A 259 20.25 -1.19 -9.02
N LEU A 260 19.95 -1.47 -7.75
CA LEU A 260 19.30 -2.71 -7.34
C LEU A 260 17.90 -2.86 -7.96
N ARG A 261 17.10 -1.79 -7.97
CA ARG A 261 15.80 -1.76 -8.66
C ARG A 261 15.93 -2.05 -10.14
N GLN A 262 16.92 -1.46 -10.81
CA GLN A 262 17.17 -1.71 -12.23
C GLN A 262 17.50 -3.17 -12.50
N GLN A 263 18.42 -3.75 -11.72
CA GLN A 263 18.83 -5.15 -11.85
C GLN A 263 17.64 -6.09 -11.64
N VAL A 264 16.89 -5.89 -10.55
CA VAL A 264 15.71 -6.68 -10.21
C VAL A 264 14.64 -6.60 -11.29
N PHE A 265 14.36 -5.40 -11.82
CA PHE A 265 13.39 -5.23 -12.89
C PHE A 265 13.77 -6.04 -14.14
N GLU A 266 15.02 -5.92 -14.59
CA GLU A 266 15.53 -6.62 -15.77
C GLU A 266 15.47 -8.14 -15.60
N GLU A 267 15.87 -8.65 -14.43
CA GLU A 267 15.93 -10.09 -14.16
C GLU A 267 14.58 -10.74 -13.87
N LYS A 268 13.68 -10.06 -13.14
CA LYS A 268 12.48 -10.68 -12.57
C LYS A 268 11.18 -10.29 -13.26
N LEU A 269 11.10 -9.08 -13.81
CA LEU A 269 9.82 -8.49 -14.21
C LEU A 269 9.72 -8.22 -15.71
N LYS A 270 10.80 -7.78 -16.35
CA LYS A 270 10.78 -7.32 -17.75
C LYS A 270 10.17 -8.33 -18.72
N ALA A 271 10.68 -9.56 -18.74
CA ALA A 271 10.17 -10.60 -19.64
C ALA A 271 8.68 -10.90 -19.41
N ARG A 272 8.24 -10.91 -18.14
CA ARG A 272 6.84 -11.15 -17.75
C ARG A 272 5.94 -10.00 -18.22
N LEU A 273 6.37 -8.75 -18.02
CA LEU A 273 5.61 -7.56 -18.43
C LEU A 273 5.54 -7.42 -19.95
N GLU A 274 6.63 -7.66 -20.67
CA GLU A 274 6.63 -7.65 -22.13
C GLU A 274 5.70 -8.73 -22.71
N ALA A 275 5.67 -9.92 -22.10
CA ALA A 275 4.76 -10.98 -22.50
C ALA A 275 3.29 -10.60 -22.25
N ALA A 276 2.99 -10.03 -21.08
CA ALA A 276 1.64 -9.54 -20.76
C ALA A 276 1.18 -8.45 -21.73
N ASN A 277 2.07 -7.53 -22.10
CA ASN A 277 1.78 -6.47 -23.05
C ASN A 277 1.53 -6.98 -24.47
N ARG A 278 2.29 -8.00 -24.92
CA ARG A 278 2.02 -8.67 -26.21
C ARG A 278 0.65 -9.31 -26.22
N ALA A 279 0.31 -10.07 -25.17
CA ALA A 279 -1.00 -10.70 -25.04
C ALA A 279 -2.15 -9.67 -25.01
N HIS A 280 -1.98 -8.53 -24.32
CA HIS A 280 -2.98 -7.46 -24.32
C HIS A 280 -3.20 -6.84 -25.71
N LYS A 281 -2.11 -6.59 -26.46
CA LYS A 281 -2.19 -6.05 -27.82
C LYS A 281 -2.89 -7.02 -28.77
N GLU A 282 -2.55 -8.31 -28.69
CA GLU A 282 -3.20 -9.36 -29.48
C GLU A 282 -4.69 -9.48 -29.16
N ASN A 283 -5.06 -9.45 -27.88
CA ASN A 283 -6.47 -9.48 -27.46
C ASN A 283 -7.25 -8.27 -27.97
N LYS A 284 -6.65 -7.07 -27.92
CA LYS A 284 -7.28 -5.86 -28.43
C LYS A 284 -7.49 -5.89 -29.95
N GLN A 285 -6.47 -6.33 -30.70
CA GLN A 285 -6.60 -6.51 -32.15
C GLN A 285 -7.68 -7.54 -32.53
N ASN A 286 -7.81 -8.61 -31.74
CA ASN A 286 -8.88 -9.59 -31.93
C ASN A 286 -10.27 -9.01 -31.61
N GLN A 287 -10.40 -8.14 -30.60
CA GLN A 287 -11.67 -7.46 -30.31
C GLN A 287 -12.04 -6.45 -31.40
N ASP A 288 -11.10 -5.63 -31.87
CA ASP A 288 -11.33 -4.65 -32.94
C ASP A 288 -11.70 -5.32 -34.27
N SER A 289 -11.12 -6.50 -34.55
CA SER A 289 -11.47 -7.30 -35.74
C SER A 289 -12.81 -8.03 -35.63
N ILE A 290 -13.32 -8.27 -34.41
CA ILE A 290 -14.68 -8.77 -34.20
C ILE A 290 -15.71 -7.63 -34.31
N ALA A 291 -15.42 -6.45 -33.74
CA ALA A 291 -16.29 -5.27 -33.79
C ALA A 291 -16.51 -4.75 -35.22
N THR A 292 -15.52 -4.90 -36.11
CA THR A 292 -15.64 -4.55 -37.54
C THR A 292 -16.52 -5.51 -38.37
N SER A 293 -17.12 -6.54 -37.76
CA SER A 293 -18.05 -7.46 -38.41
C SER A 293 -19.53 -7.29 -38.00
N SER A 294 -19.81 -6.36 -37.07
CA SER A 294 -21.17 -6.02 -36.65
C SER A 294 -21.33 -4.50 -36.67
N ASP A 295 -22.02 -3.98 -37.70
CA ASP A 295 -22.64 -2.66 -37.63
C ASP A 295 -23.66 -2.69 -36.49
N ASP A 296 -23.33 -2.08 -35.34
CA ASP A 296 -24.24 -1.30 -34.48
C ASP A 296 -23.52 -0.91 -33.16
N ASP A 297 -23.69 0.38 -32.81
CA ASP A 297 -23.37 1.10 -31.57
C ASP A 297 -21.91 1.50 -31.26
N GLU A 298 -21.63 2.79 -31.51
CA GLU A 298 -20.47 3.55 -31.04
C GLU A 298 -20.53 3.74 -29.51
N ASP A 299 -19.86 2.86 -28.76
CA ASP A 299 -19.31 3.21 -27.44
C ASP A 299 -17.82 3.54 -27.63
N GLU A 300 -17.45 4.82 -27.48
CA GLU A 300 -16.06 5.28 -27.48
C GLU A 300 -15.30 4.69 -26.27
N GLU A 301 -14.75 3.49 -26.41
CA GLU A 301 -13.77 2.94 -25.48
C GLU A 301 -12.39 3.56 -25.74
N GLU A 302 -12.15 4.69 -25.08
CA GLU A 302 -10.93 5.48 -25.23
C GLU A 302 -9.70 4.72 -24.70
N THR A 303 -8.68 4.66 -25.55
CA THR A 303 -7.48 3.85 -25.35
C THR A 303 -6.63 4.32 -24.16
N LEU A 304 -6.42 3.45 -23.17
CA LEU A 304 -5.44 3.66 -22.10
C LEU A 304 -4.03 3.92 -22.70
N PRO A 305 -3.31 4.99 -22.28
CA PRO A 305 -1.96 5.27 -22.78
C PRO A 305 -0.99 4.14 -22.44
N SER A 306 -0.05 3.84 -23.35
CA SER A 306 0.92 2.75 -23.20
C SER A 306 1.77 2.89 -21.93
N THR A 307 1.41 2.11 -20.92
CA THR A 307 1.98 2.04 -19.56
C THR A 307 3.51 1.93 -19.54
N MET A 308 4.10 1.35 -20.60
CA MET A 308 5.52 1.04 -20.68
C MET A 308 6.43 2.26 -20.96
N ASP A 309 5.98 3.21 -21.79
CA ASP A 309 6.75 4.43 -22.06
C ASP A 309 6.72 5.39 -20.85
N ASN A 310 5.61 5.38 -20.11
CA ASN A 310 5.52 6.06 -18.82
C ASN A 310 6.43 5.41 -17.77
N LEU A 311 6.52 4.07 -17.71
CA LEU A 311 7.42 3.36 -16.80
C LEU A 311 8.89 3.66 -17.05
N VAL A 312 9.36 3.65 -18.30
CA VAL A 312 10.75 3.99 -18.63
C VAL A 312 11.05 5.47 -18.33
N THR A 313 10.06 6.35 -18.52
CA THR A 313 10.18 7.78 -18.21
C THR A 313 10.16 8.04 -16.69
N HIS A 314 9.36 7.30 -15.93
CA HIS A 314 9.29 7.39 -14.46
C HIS A 314 10.50 6.75 -13.77
N MET A 315 11.02 5.64 -14.31
CA MET A 315 12.30 5.07 -13.88
C MET A 315 13.48 6.00 -14.19
N LYS A 316 13.38 6.83 -15.24
CA LYS A 316 14.33 7.93 -15.49
C LYS A 316 14.14 9.10 -14.53
N GLN A 317 12.92 9.39 -14.05
CA GLN A 317 12.69 10.39 -12.99
C GLN A 317 13.22 9.93 -11.61
N LEU A 318 13.33 8.62 -11.37
CA LEU A 318 14.02 8.07 -10.20
C LEU A 318 15.56 8.20 -10.25
N ARG A 319 16.14 8.63 -11.39
CA ARG A 319 17.46 9.29 -11.40
C ARG A 319 17.24 10.73 -10.95
N ILE A 320 17.21 10.97 -9.65
CA ILE A 320 17.16 12.32 -9.12
C ILE A 320 18.50 13.02 -9.44
N GLU A 321 18.42 14.29 -9.86
CA GLU A 321 19.57 15.23 -9.86
C GLU A 321 20.02 15.57 -8.44
#